data_AF-A0A2D4GM62-F1
#
_entry.id   AF-A0A2D4GM62-F1
#
_cell.length_a   1.000
_cell.length_b   1.000
_cell.length_c   1.000
_cell.angle_alpha   90.00
_cell.angle_beta   90.00
_cell.angle_gamma   90.00
#
_symmetry.space_group_name_H-M   'P 1'
#
loop_
_entity.id
_entity.type
_entity.pdbx_description
1 polymer ?
#
loop_
_entity_poly.entity_id
_entity_poly.type
_entity_poly.pdbx_seq_one_letter_code
_entity_poly.pdbx_strand_id
1 'polypeptide(L)'
;FVDVRERSKGASSNRALMNLHNNEAGRKAILNHMREECKCHGVSGSCEVKTCWKAMPPFRKVGNLLKEKFDGATEVEQRRIGSSTKVLVPKNSQFKPHTDEDLVYLEPSPDFCDHDLRNGVLGTHGRACNKTSKAIDGCELMCCGRGFHTDEVEVVERCSCKFHWCCFVKCKQCHR
;
A
#
# COMPACT_ATOMS: atom_id res chain seq x y z
N PHE A 1 8.20 7.77 -17.41
CA PHE A 1 9.28 8.07 -16.44
C PHE A 1 9.71 6.81 -15.68
N VAL A 2 8.82 6.21 -14.87
CA VAL A 2 9.15 5.02 -14.04
C VAL A 2 9.68 3.84 -14.86
N ASP A 3 9.10 3.58 -16.04
CA ASP A 3 9.45 2.42 -16.87
C ASP A 3 10.75 2.56 -17.69
N VAL A 4 11.35 3.76 -17.76
CA VAL A 4 12.47 4.04 -18.68
C VAL A 4 13.68 3.15 -18.36
N ARG A 5 14.04 3.01 -17.08
CA ARG A 5 15.18 2.20 -16.63
C ARG A 5 14.97 0.70 -16.83
N GLU A 6 13.73 0.24 -16.77
CA GLU A 6 13.43 -1.17 -16.92
C GLU A 6 13.35 -1.54 -18.42
N ARG A 7 12.84 -0.65 -19.26
CA ARG A 7 12.88 -0.80 -20.73
C ARG A 7 14.31 -0.84 -21.28
N SER A 8 15.24 -0.05 -20.72
CA SER A 8 16.64 -0.06 -21.15
C SER A 8 17.39 -1.35 -20.83
N LYS A 9 16.95 -2.12 -19.82
CA LYS A 9 17.51 -3.45 -19.50
C LYS A 9 17.01 -4.55 -20.45
N GLY A 10 15.93 -4.27 -21.21
CA GLY A 10 15.32 -5.19 -22.16
C GLY A 10 14.59 -6.37 -21.51
N ALA A 11 13.90 -7.17 -22.34
CA ALA A 11 13.17 -8.36 -21.92
C ALA A 11 14.08 -9.54 -21.50
N SER A 12 15.40 -9.35 -21.45
CA SER A 12 16.35 -10.36 -20.96
C SER A 12 16.32 -10.48 -19.43
N SER A 13 16.00 -9.40 -18.72
CA SER A 13 15.93 -9.39 -17.27
C SER A 13 14.52 -9.75 -16.80
N ASN A 14 14.39 -10.89 -16.11
CA ASN A 14 13.13 -11.29 -15.45
C ASN A 14 12.61 -10.19 -14.52
N ARG A 15 13.53 -9.54 -13.80
CA ARG A 15 13.22 -8.45 -12.88
C ARG A 15 12.66 -7.22 -13.61
N ALA A 16 13.18 -6.90 -14.79
CA ALA A 16 12.65 -5.79 -15.58
C ALA A 16 11.21 -6.08 -16.04
N LEU A 17 10.93 -7.30 -16.48
CA LEU A 17 9.58 -7.72 -16.89
C LEU A 17 8.59 -7.66 -15.71
N MET A 18 9.00 -8.15 -14.53
CA MET A 18 8.22 -8.07 -13.29
C MET A 18 7.93 -6.62 -12.89
N ASN A 19 8.95 -5.75 -12.93
CA ASN A 19 8.79 -4.34 -12.58
C ASN A 19 7.82 -3.62 -13.52
N LEU A 20 7.92 -3.85 -14.84
CA LEU A 20 7.01 -3.26 -15.82
C LEU A 20 5.56 -3.72 -15.61
N HIS A 21 5.35 -4.99 -15.28
CA HIS A 21 4.05 -5.54 -14.93
C HIS A 21 3.47 -4.86 -13.68
N ASN A 22 4.21 -4.85 -12.58
CA ASN A 22 3.75 -4.25 -11.32
C ASN A 22 3.51 -2.73 -11.43
N ASN A 23 4.30 -2.03 -12.25
CA ASN A 23 4.08 -0.61 -12.54
C ASN A 23 2.78 -0.37 -13.31
N GLU A 24 2.43 -1.25 -14.27
CA GLU A 24 1.15 -1.19 -14.98
C GLU A 24 -0.02 -1.44 -14.02
N ALA A 25 0.07 -2.48 -13.17
CA ALA A 25 -0.94 -2.76 -12.15
C ALA A 25 -1.17 -1.54 -11.23
N GLY A 26 -0.10 -0.85 -10.82
CA GLY A 26 -0.18 0.40 -10.06
C GLY A 26 -0.89 1.54 -10.80
N ARG A 27 -0.63 1.70 -12.11
CA ARG A 27 -1.33 2.69 -12.94
C ARG A 27 -2.81 2.36 -13.11
N LYS A 28 -3.15 1.08 -13.31
CA LYS A 28 -4.53 0.59 -13.40
C LYS A 28 -5.31 0.75 -12.11
N ALA A 29 -4.67 0.54 -10.96
CA ALA A 29 -5.29 0.78 -9.65
C ALA A 29 -5.85 2.21 -9.54
N ILE A 30 -5.23 3.21 -10.19
CA ILE A 30 -5.73 4.58 -10.25
C ILE A 30 -6.80 4.74 -11.34
N LEU A 31 -6.48 4.33 -12.58
CA LEU A 31 -7.33 4.56 -13.75
C LEU A 31 -8.70 3.89 -13.62
N ASN A 32 -8.73 2.66 -13.11
CA ASN A 32 -9.96 1.86 -12.98
C ASN A 32 -10.82 2.30 -11.79
N HIS A 33 -10.27 3.11 -10.88
CA HIS A 33 -10.95 3.59 -9.68
C HIS A 33 -11.15 5.10 -9.63
N MET A 34 -11.00 5.79 -10.77
CA MET A 34 -11.40 7.20 -10.90
C MET A 34 -12.88 7.37 -10.59
N ARG A 35 -13.23 8.44 -9.89
CA ARG A 35 -14.60 8.76 -9.51
C ARG A 35 -15.09 9.99 -10.24
N GLU A 36 -16.39 10.06 -10.49
CA GLU A 36 -17.02 11.32 -10.91
C GLU A 36 -17.22 12.19 -9.66
N GLU A 37 -16.67 13.40 -9.69
CA GLU A 37 -16.96 14.44 -8.70
C GLU A 37 -17.71 15.56 -9.38
N CYS A 38 -18.71 16.11 -8.69
CA CYS A 38 -19.53 17.20 -9.21
C CYS A 38 -19.53 18.37 -8.23
N LYS A 39 -19.56 19.60 -8.78
CA LYS A 39 -19.84 20.82 -8.04
C LYS A 39 -21.15 21.42 -8.52
N CYS A 40 -22.01 21.78 -7.56
CA CYS A 40 -23.30 22.39 -7.81
C CYS A 40 -23.18 23.91 -7.83
N HIS A 41 -23.90 24.54 -8.76
CA HIS A 41 -23.81 25.97 -9.06
C HIS A 41 -25.19 26.65 -9.15
N GLY A 42 -26.26 25.97 -8.75
CA GLY A 42 -27.61 26.54 -8.72
C GLY A 42 -27.81 27.57 -7.61
N VAL A 43 -28.97 28.23 -7.65
CA VAL A 43 -29.34 29.29 -6.68
C VAL A 43 -29.28 28.73 -5.26
N SER A 44 -28.61 29.45 -4.36
CA SER A 44 -28.41 29.01 -2.96
C SER A 44 -27.67 27.66 -2.81
N GLY A 45 -26.87 27.27 -3.80
CA GLY A 45 -26.08 26.02 -3.77
C GLY A 45 -26.85 24.78 -4.24
N SER A 46 -28.00 24.97 -4.89
CA SER A 46 -28.80 23.89 -5.46
C SER A 46 -28.09 23.22 -6.66
N CYS A 47 -28.49 21.99 -7.00
CA CYS A 47 -27.80 21.14 -7.98
C CYS A 47 -28.53 20.99 -9.33
N GLU A 48 -29.52 21.85 -9.65
CA GLU A 48 -30.19 21.83 -10.96
C GLU A 48 -29.19 22.11 -12.09
N VAL A 49 -28.16 22.92 -11.81
CA VAL A 49 -26.97 23.06 -12.65
C VAL A 49 -25.76 22.60 -11.86
N LYS A 50 -25.03 21.63 -12.41
CA LYS A 50 -23.79 21.11 -11.84
C LYS A 50 -22.77 20.82 -12.94
N THR A 51 -21.49 20.90 -12.59
CA THR A 51 -20.38 20.51 -13.46
C THR A 51 -19.68 19.32 -12.82
N CYS A 52 -19.43 18.26 -13.60
CA CYS A 52 -18.78 17.06 -13.13
C CYS A 52 -17.46 16.80 -13.87
N TRP A 53 -16.50 16.18 -13.21
CA TRP A 53 -15.21 15.76 -13.79
C TRP A 53 -14.76 14.43 -13.19
N LYS A 54 -13.90 13.72 -13.93
CA LYS A 54 -13.20 12.55 -13.37
C LYS A 54 -12.11 13.02 -12.41
N ALA A 55 -12.17 12.54 -11.18
CA ALA A 55 -11.22 12.81 -10.13
C ALA A 55 -10.56 11.52 -9.63
N MET A 56 -9.32 11.64 -9.17
CA MET A 56 -8.60 10.54 -8.54
C MET A 56 -9.28 10.18 -7.21
N PRO A 57 -9.38 8.88 -6.85
CA PRO A 57 -9.81 8.52 -5.51
C PRO A 57 -8.81 9.01 -4.46
N PRO A 58 -9.21 9.17 -3.18
CA PRO A 58 -8.26 9.42 -2.11
C PRO A 58 -7.15 8.36 -2.11
N PHE A 59 -5.89 8.79 -1.99
CA PHE A 59 -4.75 7.88 -2.16
C PHE A 59 -4.75 6.71 -1.17
N ARG A 60 -5.34 6.89 0.03
CA ARG A 60 -5.55 5.79 0.99
C ARG A 60 -6.37 4.64 0.40
N LYS A 61 -7.36 4.93 -0.45
CA LYS A 61 -8.15 3.89 -1.15
C LYS A 61 -7.26 3.13 -2.14
N VAL A 62 -6.42 3.83 -2.90
CA VAL A 62 -5.44 3.20 -3.82
C VAL A 62 -4.45 2.32 -3.05
N GLY A 63 -3.94 2.81 -1.93
CA GLY A 63 -3.04 2.06 -1.05
C GLY A 63 -3.68 0.77 -0.52
N ASN A 64 -4.94 0.83 -0.08
CA ASN A 64 -5.67 -0.37 0.36
C ASN A 64 -5.87 -1.38 -0.78
N LEU A 65 -6.26 -0.92 -1.97
CA LEU A 65 -6.42 -1.78 -3.15
C LEU A 65 -5.10 -2.49 -3.50
N LEU A 66 -3.99 -1.75 -3.54
CA LEU A 66 -2.67 -2.33 -3.80
C LEU A 66 -2.19 -3.24 -2.67
N LYS A 67 -2.60 -2.99 -1.42
CA LYS A 67 -2.32 -3.87 -0.29
C LYS A 67 -3.04 -5.22 -0.42
N GLU A 68 -4.29 -5.22 -0.87
CA GLU A 68 -5.02 -6.46 -1.18
C GLU A 68 -4.34 -7.24 -2.32
N LYS A 69 -3.88 -6.54 -3.37
CA LYS A 69 -3.10 -7.15 -4.46
C LYS A 69 -1.74 -7.67 -3.99
N PHE A 70 -1.12 -7.02 -3.01
CA PHE A 70 0.12 -7.47 -2.38
C PHE A 70 -0.09 -8.77 -1.59
N ASP A 71 -1.17 -8.86 -0.81
CA ASP A 71 -1.49 -10.06 -0.03
C ASP A 71 -1.81 -11.28 -0.92
N GLY A 72 -2.36 -11.02 -2.11
CA GLY A 72 -2.64 -12.03 -3.14
C GLY A 72 -1.59 -12.15 -4.25
N ALA A 73 -0.40 -11.59 -4.07
CA ALA A 73 0.61 -11.56 -5.13
C ALA A 73 1.07 -12.96 -5.54
N THR A 74 1.33 -13.15 -6.84
CA THR A 74 1.68 -14.48 -7.39
C THR A 74 3.18 -14.63 -7.60
N GLU A 75 3.75 -15.76 -7.14
CA GLU A 75 5.13 -16.14 -7.48
C GLU A 75 5.19 -16.60 -8.93
N VAL A 76 6.08 -16.01 -9.73
CA VAL A 76 6.19 -16.27 -11.16
C VAL A 76 7.59 -16.68 -11.58
N GLU A 77 7.67 -17.42 -12.68
CA GLU A 77 8.91 -17.75 -13.38
C GLU A 77 8.83 -17.29 -14.85
N GLN A 78 9.99 -17.05 -15.46
CA GLN A 78 10.02 -16.73 -16.89
C GLN A 78 9.96 -18.02 -17.72
N ARG A 79 8.99 -18.10 -18.63
CA ARG A 79 8.96 -19.11 -19.69
C ARG A 79 9.10 -18.47 -21.07
N ARG A 80 9.70 -19.23 -21.99
CA ARG A 80 9.77 -18.88 -23.40
C ARG A 80 8.60 -19.54 -24.12
N ILE A 81 7.82 -18.75 -24.84
CA ILE A 81 6.74 -19.21 -25.71
C ILE A 81 7.16 -18.90 -27.15
N GLY A 82 7.36 -19.96 -27.95
CA GLY A 82 7.84 -19.86 -29.33
C GLY A 82 9.30 -19.41 -29.45
N SER A 83 9.63 -18.77 -30.58
CA SER A 83 11.02 -18.44 -30.96
C SER A 83 11.63 -17.28 -30.16
N SER A 84 10.83 -16.39 -29.58
CA SER A 84 11.37 -15.15 -28.95
C SER A 84 10.55 -14.55 -27.81
N THR A 85 9.30 -14.95 -27.58
CA THR A 85 8.44 -14.29 -26.59
C THR A 85 8.70 -14.82 -25.20
N LYS A 86 9.09 -13.93 -24.28
CA LYS A 86 9.31 -14.23 -22.87
C LYS A 86 8.13 -13.73 -22.05
N VAL A 87 7.54 -14.62 -21.25
CA VAL A 87 6.33 -14.32 -20.46
C VAL A 87 6.55 -14.79 -19.03
N LEU A 88 5.99 -14.05 -18.07
CA LEU A 88 5.91 -14.49 -16.68
C LEU A 88 4.71 -15.42 -16.55
N VAL A 89 4.94 -16.59 -15.97
CA VAL A 89 3.86 -17.54 -15.66
C VAL A 89 3.93 -17.91 -14.19
N PRO A 90 2.81 -18.27 -13.55
CA PRO A 90 2.84 -18.77 -12.18
C PRO A 90 3.82 -19.93 -12.03
N LYS A 91 4.67 -19.87 -11.00
CA LYS A 91 5.65 -20.93 -10.71
C LYS A 91 4.97 -22.25 -10.34
N ASN A 92 3.86 -22.16 -9.60
CA ASN A 92 2.96 -23.27 -9.35
C ASN A 92 1.80 -23.24 -10.35
N SER A 93 1.70 -24.26 -11.20
CA SER A 93 0.69 -24.39 -12.25
C SER A 93 -0.74 -24.65 -11.74
N GLN A 94 -0.91 -24.98 -10.46
CA GLN A 94 -2.24 -25.11 -9.83
C GLN A 94 -2.87 -23.74 -9.53
N PHE A 95 -2.07 -22.67 -9.49
CA PHE A 95 -2.59 -21.33 -9.29
C PHE A 95 -3.12 -20.74 -10.60
N LYS A 96 -4.14 -19.89 -10.45
CA LYS A 96 -4.70 -19.16 -11.58
C LYS A 96 -3.64 -18.22 -12.17
N PRO A 97 -3.62 -18.02 -13.50
CA PRO A 97 -2.80 -16.99 -14.12
C PRO A 97 -3.11 -15.61 -13.52
N HIS A 98 -2.08 -14.78 -13.36
CA HIS A 98 -2.23 -13.41 -12.90
C HIS A 98 -2.86 -12.54 -14.00
N THR A 99 -3.64 -11.55 -13.58
CA THR A 99 -4.13 -10.49 -14.46
C THR A 99 -3.14 -9.33 -14.52
N ASP A 100 -3.41 -8.35 -15.37
CA ASP A 100 -2.63 -7.12 -15.50
C ASP A 100 -2.90 -6.10 -14.36
N GLU A 101 -3.83 -6.41 -13.45
CA GLU A 101 -4.08 -5.67 -12.21
C GLU A 101 -3.45 -6.35 -10.97
N ASP A 102 -2.95 -7.58 -11.11
CA ASP A 102 -2.36 -8.33 -10.02
C ASP A 102 -0.86 -8.04 -9.90
N LEU A 103 -0.34 -8.14 -8.68
CA LEU A 103 1.10 -8.04 -8.42
C LEU A 103 1.76 -9.40 -8.54
N VAL A 104 2.98 -9.42 -9.07
CA VAL A 104 3.79 -10.63 -9.24
C VAL A 104 5.18 -10.45 -8.63
N TYR A 105 5.78 -11.53 -8.18
CA TYR A 105 7.13 -11.56 -7.62
C TYR A 105 7.92 -12.78 -8.09
N LEU A 106 9.25 -12.66 -8.12
CA LEU A 106 10.15 -13.72 -8.59
C LEU A 106 10.76 -14.55 -7.46
N GLU A 107 10.97 -13.93 -6.30
CA GLU A 107 11.72 -14.51 -5.19
C GLU A 107 10.95 -14.28 -3.88
N PRO A 108 10.89 -15.28 -2.98
CA PRO A 108 10.32 -15.10 -1.65
C PRO A 108 10.99 -13.96 -0.89
N SER A 109 10.22 -13.30 -0.03
CA SER A 109 10.77 -12.27 0.86
C SER A 109 11.67 -12.89 1.93
N PRO A 110 12.72 -12.19 2.39
CA PRO A 110 13.54 -12.65 3.51
C PRO A 110 12.74 -12.63 4.81
N ASP A 111 13.32 -13.21 5.86
CA ASP A 111 12.86 -12.96 7.23
C ASP A 111 13.22 -11.52 7.63
N PHE A 112 12.25 -10.82 8.24
CA PHE A 112 12.39 -9.42 8.68
C PHE A 112 12.62 -9.28 10.19
N CYS A 113 12.66 -10.39 10.93
CA CYS A 113 12.76 -10.40 12.39
C CYS A 113 14.09 -9.83 12.91
N ASP A 114 15.21 -10.30 12.36
CA ASP A 114 16.56 -9.96 12.80
C ASP A 114 17.25 -9.03 11.80
N HIS A 115 18.25 -8.30 12.28
CA HIS A 115 18.98 -7.33 11.47
C HIS A 115 19.92 -8.04 10.47
N ASP A 116 19.70 -7.81 9.17
CA ASP A 116 20.50 -8.35 8.08
C ASP A 116 20.75 -7.27 7.00
N LEU A 117 21.90 -6.61 7.09
CA LEU A 117 22.31 -5.58 6.14
C LEU A 117 22.52 -6.08 4.71
N ARG A 118 22.80 -7.39 4.52
CA ARG A 118 23.04 -7.92 3.16
C ARG A 118 21.76 -7.91 2.34
N ASN A 119 20.63 -8.19 3.00
CA ASN A 119 19.30 -8.15 2.41
C ASN A 119 18.55 -6.83 2.66
N GLY A 120 19.21 -5.85 3.30
CA GLY A 120 18.63 -4.54 3.61
C GLY A 120 17.56 -4.57 4.71
N VAL A 121 17.60 -5.59 5.58
CA VAL A 121 16.65 -5.80 6.68
C VAL A 121 17.21 -5.16 7.95
N LEU A 122 16.43 -4.29 8.60
CA LEU A 122 16.83 -3.63 9.85
C LEU A 122 16.44 -4.40 11.12
N GLY A 123 15.62 -5.46 10.99
CA GLY A 123 15.03 -6.18 12.10
C GLY A 123 13.84 -5.45 12.73
N THR A 124 13.20 -6.10 13.71
CA THR A 124 12.02 -5.55 14.41
C THR A 124 12.27 -5.08 15.84
N HIS A 125 13.53 -5.09 16.28
CA HIS A 125 13.91 -4.58 17.61
C HIS A 125 13.57 -3.09 17.78
N GLY A 126 13.02 -2.73 18.94
CA GLY A 126 12.64 -1.35 19.28
C GLY A 126 11.40 -0.83 18.55
N ARG A 127 10.70 -1.65 17.75
CA ARG A 127 9.44 -1.26 17.12
C ARG A 127 8.28 -1.34 18.12
N ALA A 128 7.40 -0.34 18.08
CA ALA A 128 6.14 -0.39 18.80
C ALA A 128 5.28 -1.55 18.30
N CYS A 129 4.59 -2.22 19.23
CA CYS A 129 3.69 -3.33 18.95
C CYS A 129 2.40 -3.17 19.76
N ASN A 130 1.35 -3.86 19.32
CA ASN A 130 0.05 -3.84 19.96
C ASN A 130 -0.15 -5.10 20.82
N LYS A 131 -0.20 -4.94 22.14
CA LYS A 131 -0.38 -6.07 23.08
C LYS A 131 -1.71 -6.82 22.90
N THR A 132 -2.77 -6.15 22.44
CA THR A 132 -4.10 -6.75 22.31
C THR A 132 -4.35 -7.38 20.94
N SER A 133 -3.55 -7.06 19.93
CA SER A 133 -3.69 -7.60 18.59
C SER A 133 -3.08 -8.99 18.48
N LYS A 134 -3.77 -9.89 17.76
CA LYS A 134 -3.25 -11.19 17.31
C LYS A 134 -2.79 -11.17 15.84
N ALA A 135 -2.90 -10.01 15.17
CA ALA A 135 -2.47 -9.84 13.80
C ALA A 135 -0.98 -9.44 13.74
N ILE A 136 -0.49 -9.08 12.55
CA ILE A 136 0.93 -8.79 12.31
C ILE A 136 1.44 -7.61 13.17
N ASP A 137 0.59 -6.69 13.61
CA ASP A 137 0.94 -5.60 14.54
C ASP A 137 1.01 -6.05 16.01
N GLY A 138 0.57 -7.27 16.31
CA GLY A 138 0.59 -7.90 17.62
C GLY A 138 2.01 -8.12 18.13
N CYS A 139 2.24 -7.93 19.43
CA CYS A 139 3.58 -8.08 20.02
C CYS A 139 4.18 -9.49 19.85
N GLU A 140 3.35 -10.54 19.79
CA GLU A 140 3.82 -11.90 19.54
C GLU A 140 4.50 -12.04 18.16
N LEU A 141 3.88 -11.49 17.12
CA LEU A 141 4.37 -11.54 15.74
C LEU A 141 5.41 -10.45 15.45
N MET A 142 5.15 -9.19 15.84
CA MET A 142 6.07 -8.07 15.65
C MET A 142 7.42 -8.32 16.31
N CYS A 143 7.43 -8.89 17.52
CA CYS A 143 8.64 -9.14 18.29
C CYS A 143 9.21 -10.54 18.06
N CYS A 144 8.62 -11.32 17.13
CA CYS A 144 9.09 -12.65 16.72
C CYS A 144 9.31 -13.60 17.91
N GLY A 145 8.38 -13.59 18.89
CA GLY A 145 8.47 -14.43 20.09
C GLY A 145 9.53 -14.04 21.13
N ARG A 146 10.32 -12.98 20.91
CA ARG A 146 11.38 -12.54 21.84
C ARG A 146 10.86 -11.84 23.11
N GLY A 147 9.55 -11.65 23.22
CA GLY A 147 8.91 -10.83 24.25
C GLY A 147 8.89 -9.34 23.92
N PHE A 148 8.27 -8.55 24.78
CA PHE A 148 8.12 -7.11 24.61
C PHE A 148 8.17 -6.38 25.96
N HIS A 149 8.64 -5.14 25.96
CA HIS A 149 8.55 -4.24 27.10
C HIS A 149 7.30 -3.37 26.98
N THR A 150 6.73 -2.95 28.11
CA THR A 150 5.60 -2.03 28.15
C THR A 150 6.04 -0.80 28.92
N ASP A 151 6.06 0.33 28.22
CA ASP A 151 6.32 1.64 28.81
C ASP A 151 5.00 2.41 28.92
N GLU A 152 4.73 2.95 30.11
CA GLU A 152 3.65 3.93 30.29
C GLU A 152 4.22 5.32 30.02
N VAL A 153 3.66 6.00 29.02
CA VAL A 153 4.04 7.36 28.65
C VAL A 153 2.86 8.29 28.87
N GLU A 154 3.10 9.40 29.57
CA GLU A 154 2.10 10.44 29.76
C GLU A 154 1.96 11.23 28.45
N VAL A 155 0.74 11.24 27.89
CA VAL A 155 0.44 11.95 26.64
C VAL A 155 -0.34 13.21 26.94
N VAL A 156 0.23 14.35 26.54
CA VAL A 156 -0.46 15.64 26.64
C VAL A 156 -1.28 15.87 25.38
N GLU A 157 -2.60 15.94 25.53
CA GLU A 157 -3.54 16.20 24.44
C GLU A 157 -4.43 17.40 24.71
N ARG A 158 -5.03 17.94 23.64
CA ARG A 158 -6.03 19.01 23.75
C ARG A 158 -7.40 18.39 23.95
N CYS A 159 -8.00 18.64 25.10
CA CYS A 159 -9.28 18.07 25.51
C CYS A 159 -10.28 19.17 25.86
N SER A 160 -11.55 18.77 26.07
CA SER A 160 -12.62 19.68 26.54
C SER A 160 -12.70 20.98 25.72
N CYS A 161 -12.53 20.87 24.41
CA CYS A 161 -12.53 22.00 23.50
C CYS A 161 -13.92 22.64 23.43
N LYS A 162 -14.00 23.93 23.77
CA LYS A 162 -15.22 24.73 23.66
C LYS A 162 -15.07 25.73 22.52
N PHE A 163 -16.04 25.74 21.63
CA PHE A 163 -16.17 26.80 20.64
C PHE A 163 -16.74 28.05 21.31
N HIS A 164 -16.08 29.18 21.12
CA HIS A 164 -16.56 30.48 21.54
C HIS A 164 -17.08 31.21 20.30
N TRP A 165 -18.37 31.58 20.33
CA TRP A 165 -19.02 32.27 19.22
C TRP A 165 -18.24 33.55 18.86
N CYS A 166 -17.78 33.60 17.61
CA CYS A 166 -16.94 34.63 16.98
C CYS A 166 -15.50 34.79 17.52
N CYS A 167 -14.49 33.99 17.13
CA CYS A 167 -14.43 32.78 16.27
C CYS A 167 -13.19 31.95 16.68
N PHE A 168 -13.18 31.39 17.88
CA PHE A 168 -12.04 30.57 18.31
C PHE A 168 -12.45 29.36 19.15
N VAL A 169 -11.62 28.33 19.10
CA VAL A 169 -11.76 27.14 19.93
C VAL A 169 -10.76 27.25 21.07
N LYS A 170 -11.26 27.19 22.31
CA LYS A 170 -10.42 27.12 23.50
C LYS A 170 -10.47 25.68 24.03
N CYS A 171 -9.32 25.03 24.08
CA CYS A 171 -9.15 23.69 24.65
C CYS A 171 -8.32 23.78 25.92
N LYS A 172 -8.49 22.81 26.81
CA LYS A 172 -7.57 22.57 27.92
C LYS A 172 -6.47 21.60 27.49
N GLN A 173 -5.33 21.62 28.16
CA GLN A 173 -4.37 20.52 28.10
C GLN A 173 -4.81 19.47 29.10
N CYS A 174 -4.97 18.23 28.63
CA CYS A 174 -5.19 17.06 29.47
C CYS A 174 -3.97 16.15 29.37
N HIS A 175 -3.74 15.43 30.46
CA HIS A 175 -2.70 14.43 30.59
C HIS A 175 -3.40 13.07 30.67
N ARG A 176 -3.03 12.14 29.79
CA ARG A 176 -3.59 10.79 29.70
C ARG A 176 -2.49 9.74 29.79
#